data_AF-A0A7Y4UG49-F1
#
_entry.id   AF-A0A7Y4UG49-F1
#
_cell.length_a   1.000
_cell.length_b   1.000
_cell.length_c   1.000
_cell.angle_alpha   90.00
_cell.angle_beta   90.00
_cell.angle_gamma   90.00
#
_symmetry.space_group_name_H-M   'P 1'
#
loop_
_entity.id
_entity.type
_entity.pdbx_description
1 polymer ?
#
loop_
_entity_poly.entity_id
_entity_poly.type
_entity_poly.pdbx_seq_one_letter_code
_entity_poly.pdbx_strand_id
1 'polypeptide(L)'
;NATAQQKDDVQSALERAEKTQDPNERDAHFADAAFEALEDNDYEQALSIAGRIVDVELRRRAKSWINYQAAEAAREKKQWDDARRYALEVSDTDQRAFLLFGVAQALLKANDRPRAIEMLQTAQREAEAAEDTPAKVRALIGIANTWAGFDALRGFEAIEIAVKAANQLKEPRTFDQDDARVVRSFESKFGSRTNTSTVPDFELGRSLVILARHDFERALNVAQTLTHKPAKVAALLTLNESVLKKSEK
;
A
#
# COMPACT_ATOMS: atom_id res chain seq x y z
N ASN A 1 -5.23 -34.96 -1.79
CA ASN A 1 -4.69 -35.22 -0.43
C ASN A 1 -4.28 -33.95 0.31
N ALA A 2 -3.60 -32.99 -0.32
CA ALA A 2 -3.25 -31.71 0.35
C ALA A 2 -4.46 -30.92 0.87
N THR A 3 -5.53 -30.79 0.08
CA THR A 3 -6.76 -30.06 0.44
C THR A 3 -7.62 -30.71 1.53
N ALA A 4 -7.45 -32.01 1.78
CA ALA A 4 -8.14 -32.69 2.89
C ALA A 4 -7.37 -32.49 4.20
N GLN A 5 -6.04 -32.63 4.15
CA GLN A 5 -5.15 -32.38 5.28
C GLN A 5 -5.26 -30.92 5.78
N GLN A 6 -5.26 -29.97 4.85
CA GLN A 6 -5.41 -28.53 5.13
C GLN A 6 -6.71 -28.19 5.89
N LYS A 7 -7.83 -28.78 5.49
CA LYS A 7 -9.12 -28.60 6.19
C LYS A 7 -9.11 -29.24 7.58
N ASP A 8 -8.45 -30.38 7.73
CA ASP A 8 -8.30 -31.06 9.03
C ASP A 8 -7.42 -30.23 9.98
N ASP A 9 -6.41 -29.53 9.46
CA ASP A 9 -5.53 -28.66 10.23
C ASP A 9 -6.30 -27.46 10.82
N VAL A 10 -7.05 -26.71 9.98
CA VAL A 10 -7.88 -25.57 10.42
C VAL A 10 -8.92 -26.01 11.47
N GLN A 11 -9.59 -27.14 11.23
CA GLN A 11 -10.58 -27.67 12.18
C GLN A 11 -9.93 -28.05 13.51
N SER A 12 -8.75 -28.68 13.49
CA SER A 12 -7.99 -29.02 14.69
C SER A 12 -7.56 -27.80 15.49
N ALA A 13 -7.16 -26.71 14.81
CA ALA A 13 -6.83 -25.45 15.47
C ALA A 13 -8.05 -24.76 16.07
N LEU A 14 -9.19 -24.79 15.39
CA LEU A 14 -10.47 -24.27 15.92
C LEU A 14 -10.92 -25.01 17.17
N GLU A 15 -10.88 -26.34 17.16
CA GLU A 15 -11.23 -27.13 18.35
C GLU A 15 -10.32 -26.84 19.53
N ARG A 16 -9.01 -26.61 19.27
CA ARG A 16 -8.06 -26.20 20.30
C ARG A 16 -8.48 -24.86 20.90
N ALA A 17 -8.78 -23.86 20.07
CA ALA A 17 -9.24 -22.56 20.52
C ALA A 17 -10.51 -22.66 21.38
N GLU A 18 -11.50 -23.45 20.95
CA GLU A 18 -12.77 -23.61 21.67
C GLU A 18 -12.63 -24.28 23.04
N LYS A 19 -11.67 -25.20 23.18
CA LYS A 19 -11.39 -25.92 24.43
C LYS A 19 -10.52 -25.12 25.40
N THR A 20 -9.84 -24.06 24.93
CA THR A 20 -8.97 -23.23 25.77
C THR A 20 -9.77 -22.32 26.71
N GLN A 21 -9.51 -22.46 28.01
CA GLN A 21 -10.21 -21.70 29.05
C GLN A 21 -9.64 -20.30 29.24
N ASP A 22 -8.31 -20.16 29.18
CA ASP A 22 -7.65 -18.87 29.31
C ASP A 22 -8.03 -17.97 28.11
N PRO A 23 -8.65 -16.80 28.33
CA PRO A 23 -9.12 -15.96 27.22
C PRO A 23 -7.98 -15.47 26.32
N ASN A 24 -6.79 -15.26 26.91
CA ASN A 24 -5.64 -14.75 26.20
C ASN A 24 -5.06 -15.80 25.25
N GLU A 25 -4.92 -17.04 25.71
CA GLU A 25 -4.50 -18.20 24.92
C GLU A 25 -5.56 -18.59 23.88
N ARG A 26 -6.86 -18.47 24.22
CA ARG A 26 -7.94 -18.73 23.28
C ARG A 26 -7.91 -17.78 22.08
N ASP A 27 -7.70 -16.48 22.34
CA ASP A 27 -7.56 -15.49 21.28
C ASP A 27 -6.33 -15.74 20.40
N ALA A 28 -5.25 -16.29 20.98
CA ALA A 28 -4.09 -16.78 20.24
C ALA A 28 -4.48 -17.86 19.23
N HIS A 29 -5.15 -18.89 19.72
CA HIS A 29 -5.52 -20.04 18.90
C HIS A 29 -6.54 -19.67 17.81
N PHE A 30 -7.44 -18.72 18.06
CA PHE A 30 -8.28 -18.19 17.00
C PHE A 30 -7.47 -17.41 15.95
N ALA A 31 -6.46 -16.64 16.35
CA ALA A 31 -5.58 -15.98 15.38
C ALA A 31 -4.79 -17.01 14.55
N ASP A 32 -4.26 -18.06 15.17
CA ASP A 32 -3.53 -19.14 14.49
C ASP A 32 -4.44 -19.88 13.50
N ALA A 33 -5.63 -20.30 13.92
CA ALA A 33 -6.61 -20.96 13.05
C ALA A 33 -7.05 -20.07 11.88
N ALA A 34 -7.19 -18.76 12.10
CA ALA A 34 -7.48 -17.81 11.03
C ALA A 34 -6.33 -17.72 10.02
N PHE A 35 -5.08 -17.82 10.48
CA PHE A 35 -3.92 -17.80 9.60
C PHE A 35 -3.69 -19.13 8.87
N GLU A 36 -4.05 -20.27 9.47
CA GLU A 36 -4.09 -21.55 8.75
C GLU A 36 -5.11 -21.49 7.59
N ALA A 37 -6.33 -20.99 7.85
CA ALA A 37 -7.33 -20.80 6.79
C ALA A 37 -6.86 -19.79 5.71
N LEU A 38 -6.08 -18.78 6.11
CA LEU A 38 -5.46 -17.83 5.17
C LEU A 38 -4.41 -18.51 4.28
N GLU A 39 -3.60 -19.42 4.82
CA GLU A 39 -2.59 -20.18 4.06
C GLU A 39 -3.25 -21.09 3.01
N ASP A 40 -4.49 -21.52 3.26
CA ASP A 40 -5.33 -22.24 2.30
C ASP A 40 -6.03 -21.33 1.27
N ASN A 41 -5.84 -20.01 1.36
CA ASN A 41 -6.52 -18.98 0.58
C ASN A 41 -8.04 -18.93 0.78
N ASP A 42 -8.56 -19.46 1.91
CA ASP A 42 -9.96 -19.29 2.31
C ASP A 42 -10.12 -18.01 3.13
N TYR A 43 -10.08 -16.88 2.44
CA TYR A 43 -10.07 -15.56 3.08
C TYR A 43 -11.36 -15.28 3.89
N GLU A 44 -12.51 -15.76 3.43
CA GLU A 44 -13.78 -15.57 4.13
C GLU A 44 -13.84 -16.42 5.40
N GLN A 45 -13.37 -17.68 5.36
CA GLN A 45 -13.22 -18.47 6.57
C GLN A 45 -12.21 -17.84 7.53
N ALA A 46 -11.04 -17.41 7.04
CA ALA A 46 -10.05 -16.71 7.85
C ALA A 46 -10.63 -15.47 8.56
N LEU A 47 -11.38 -14.63 7.84
CA LEU A 47 -12.04 -13.43 8.40
C LEU A 47 -13.12 -13.77 9.44
N SER A 48 -13.89 -14.84 9.18
CA SER A 48 -14.88 -15.37 10.12
C SER A 48 -14.22 -15.81 11.43
N ILE A 49 -13.15 -16.62 11.34
CA ILE A 49 -12.39 -17.10 12.49
C ILE A 49 -11.75 -15.94 13.26
N ALA A 50 -11.08 -15.02 12.57
CA ALA A 50 -10.51 -13.82 13.19
C ALA A 50 -11.60 -12.97 13.88
N GLY A 51 -12.83 -12.99 13.39
CA GLY A 51 -13.99 -12.36 14.02
C GLY A 51 -14.34 -12.90 15.42
N ARG A 52 -13.89 -14.11 15.76
CA ARG A 52 -14.14 -14.77 17.06
C ARG A 52 -13.17 -14.35 18.15
N ILE A 53 -12.06 -13.68 17.80
CA ILE A 53 -11.08 -13.13 18.75
C ILE A 53 -11.78 -12.07 19.61
N VAL A 54 -11.68 -12.18 20.94
CA VAL A 54 -12.31 -11.25 21.88
C VAL A 54 -11.56 -9.94 21.96
N ASP A 55 -10.23 -9.99 22.12
CA ASP A 55 -9.34 -8.83 22.11
C ASP A 55 -9.55 -8.01 20.83
N VAL A 56 -10.02 -6.77 21.02
CA VAL A 56 -10.45 -5.89 19.94
C VAL A 56 -9.29 -5.52 19.02
N GLU A 57 -8.11 -5.29 19.59
CA GLU A 57 -6.95 -4.83 18.84
C GLU A 57 -6.30 -5.98 18.08
N LEU A 58 -6.15 -7.14 18.71
CA LEU A 58 -5.70 -8.37 18.05
C LEU A 58 -6.65 -8.75 16.91
N ARG A 59 -7.97 -8.70 17.15
CA ARG A 59 -8.99 -8.95 16.11
C ARG A 59 -8.83 -7.98 14.94
N ARG A 60 -8.70 -6.67 15.22
CA ARG A 60 -8.52 -5.63 14.20
C ARG A 60 -7.26 -5.89 13.38
N ARG A 61 -6.12 -6.14 14.02
CA ARG A 61 -4.84 -6.41 13.34
C ARG A 61 -4.85 -7.70 12.53
N ALA A 62 -5.45 -8.77 13.06
CA ALA A 62 -5.58 -10.05 12.35
C ALA A 62 -6.46 -9.90 11.10
N LYS A 63 -7.62 -9.26 11.22
CA LYS A 63 -8.49 -8.96 10.07
C LYS A 63 -7.80 -8.08 9.04
N SER A 64 -7.11 -7.02 9.48
CA SER A 64 -6.35 -6.14 8.59
C SER A 64 -5.29 -6.91 7.80
N TRP A 65 -4.57 -7.84 8.44
CA TRP A 65 -3.60 -8.71 7.79
C TRP A 65 -4.25 -9.62 6.73
N ILE A 66 -5.35 -10.28 7.08
CA ILE A 66 -6.09 -11.18 6.18
C ILE A 66 -6.65 -10.40 4.97
N ASN A 67 -7.29 -9.25 5.21
CA ASN A 67 -7.82 -8.39 4.17
C ASN A 67 -6.74 -7.91 3.19
N TYR A 68 -5.53 -7.60 3.68
CA TYR A 68 -4.44 -7.21 2.78
C TYR A 68 -4.06 -8.34 1.81
N GLN A 69 -3.90 -9.56 2.32
CA GLN A 69 -3.57 -10.72 1.49
C GLN A 69 -4.70 -11.08 0.53
N ALA A 70 -5.95 -10.99 0.99
CA ALA A 70 -7.12 -11.21 0.16
C ALA A 70 -7.23 -10.17 -0.98
N ALA A 71 -6.91 -8.90 -0.70
CA ALA A 71 -6.90 -7.84 -1.71
C ALA A 71 -5.85 -8.08 -2.80
N GLU A 72 -4.62 -8.44 -2.42
CA GLU A 72 -3.55 -8.76 -3.38
C GLU A 72 -3.92 -9.98 -4.24
N ALA A 73 -4.42 -11.04 -3.62
CA ALA A 73 -4.83 -12.25 -4.34
C ALA A 73 -6.00 -11.98 -5.30
N ALA A 74 -7.00 -11.20 -4.87
CA ALA A 74 -8.10 -10.78 -5.73
C ALA A 74 -7.60 -9.91 -6.90
N ARG A 75 -6.64 -9.01 -6.66
CA ARG A 75 -6.00 -8.20 -7.72
C ARG A 75 -5.30 -9.10 -8.74
N GLU A 76 -4.52 -10.08 -8.29
CA GLU A 76 -3.82 -11.03 -9.17
C GLU A 76 -4.80 -11.86 -10.02
N LYS A 77 -5.93 -12.26 -9.43
CA LYS A 77 -7.03 -12.95 -10.11
C LYS A 77 -7.92 -12.02 -10.95
N LYS A 78 -7.63 -10.72 -11.00
CA LYS A 78 -8.41 -9.69 -11.71
C LYS A 78 -9.84 -9.54 -11.21
N GLN A 79 -10.09 -9.89 -9.95
CA GLN A 79 -11.36 -9.71 -9.24
C GLN A 79 -11.39 -8.31 -8.63
N TRP A 80 -11.55 -7.29 -9.48
CA TRP A 80 -11.31 -5.89 -9.11
C TRP A 80 -12.21 -5.39 -7.96
N ASP A 81 -13.48 -5.79 -7.95
CA ASP A 81 -14.42 -5.36 -6.92
C ASP A 81 -14.11 -5.99 -5.56
N ASP A 82 -13.70 -7.27 -5.55
CA ASP A 82 -13.23 -7.94 -4.34
C ASP A 82 -11.89 -7.35 -3.86
N ALA A 83 -10.96 -7.08 -4.77
CA ALA A 83 -9.69 -6.44 -4.43
C ALA A 83 -9.91 -5.08 -3.75
N ARG A 84 -10.83 -4.27 -4.30
CA ARG A 84 -11.24 -2.99 -3.71
C ARG A 84 -11.92 -3.18 -2.36
N ARG A 85 -12.87 -4.13 -2.23
CA ARG A 85 -13.58 -4.41 -0.99
C ARG A 85 -12.60 -4.77 0.12
N TYR A 86 -11.74 -5.76 -0.10
CA TYR A 86 -10.75 -6.17 0.90
C TYR A 86 -9.75 -5.06 1.21
N ALA A 87 -9.30 -4.29 0.20
CA ALA A 87 -8.40 -3.17 0.42
C ALA A 87 -8.99 -2.11 1.36
N LEU A 88 -10.28 -1.82 1.25
CA LEU A 88 -10.94 -0.83 2.12
C LEU A 88 -11.12 -1.30 3.58
N GLU A 89 -11.09 -2.60 3.82
CA GLU A 89 -11.18 -3.20 5.16
C GLU A 89 -9.81 -3.31 5.87
N VAL A 90 -8.71 -2.97 5.18
CA VAL A 90 -7.39 -2.84 5.80
C VAL A 90 -7.38 -1.61 6.70
N SER A 91 -6.89 -1.76 7.93
CA SER A 91 -7.04 -0.69 8.93
C SER A 91 -6.13 0.51 8.73
N ASP A 92 -4.90 0.31 8.26
CA ASP A 92 -3.95 1.40 8.09
C ASP A 92 -4.16 2.08 6.72
N THR A 93 -4.35 3.40 6.75
CA THR A 93 -4.70 4.25 5.59
C THR A 93 -3.66 4.20 4.47
N ASP A 94 -2.37 4.19 4.82
CA ASP A 94 -1.26 4.11 3.87
C ASP A 94 -1.26 2.78 3.11
N GLN A 95 -1.58 1.67 3.79
CA GLN A 95 -1.71 0.36 3.17
C GLN A 95 -2.96 0.26 2.29
N ARG A 96 -4.09 0.89 2.69
CA ARG A 96 -5.28 0.99 1.82
C ARG A 96 -4.93 1.71 0.52
N ALA A 97 -4.26 2.87 0.64
CA ALA A 97 -3.81 3.63 -0.50
C ALA A 97 -2.92 2.80 -1.42
N PHE A 98 -1.96 2.07 -0.85
CA PHE A 98 -1.07 1.20 -1.61
C PHE A 98 -1.81 0.11 -2.40
N LEU A 99 -2.74 -0.61 -1.75
CA LEU A 99 -3.51 -1.67 -2.41
C LEU A 99 -4.39 -1.11 -3.54
N LEU A 100 -5.12 -0.03 -3.28
CA LEU A 100 -5.99 0.62 -4.27
C LEU A 100 -5.18 1.17 -5.44
N PHE A 101 -3.99 1.72 -5.18
CA PHE A 101 -3.04 2.12 -6.21
C PHE A 101 -2.61 0.94 -7.08
N GLY A 102 -2.25 -0.20 -6.46
CA GLY A 102 -1.90 -1.42 -7.19
C GLY A 102 -3.04 -1.93 -8.08
N VAL A 103 -4.29 -1.89 -7.59
CA VAL A 103 -5.49 -2.22 -8.39
C VAL A 103 -5.64 -1.25 -9.56
N ALA A 104 -5.43 0.06 -9.35
CA ALA A 104 -5.51 1.06 -10.41
C ALA A 104 -4.46 0.80 -11.51
N GLN A 105 -3.21 0.49 -11.14
CA GLN A 105 -2.17 0.15 -12.10
C GLN A 105 -2.53 -1.11 -12.92
N ALA A 106 -3.10 -2.12 -12.27
CA ALA A 106 -3.54 -3.34 -12.96
C ALA A 106 -4.70 -3.06 -13.94
N LEU A 107 -5.66 -2.21 -13.55
CA LEU A 107 -6.76 -1.77 -14.41
C LEU A 107 -6.28 -0.96 -15.62
N LEU A 108 -5.29 -0.07 -15.44
CA LEU A 108 -4.66 0.65 -16.56
C LEU A 108 -4.01 -0.32 -17.55
N LYS A 109 -3.28 -1.33 -17.06
CA LYS A 109 -2.69 -2.39 -17.90
C LYS A 109 -3.75 -3.21 -18.63
N ALA A 110 -4.94 -3.35 -18.04
CA ALA A 110 -6.10 -3.99 -18.66
C ALA A 110 -6.92 -3.05 -19.57
N ASN A 111 -6.45 -1.81 -19.79
CA ASN A 111 -7.15 -0.75 -20.54
C ASN A 111 -8.51 -0.34 -19.95
N ASP A 112 -8.76 -0.60 -18.66
CA ASP A 112 -9.97 -0.16 -17.97
C ASP A 112 -9.73 1.18 -17.27
N ARG A 113 -9.68 2.24 -18.07
CA ARG A 113 -9.37 3.58 -17.60
C ARG A 113 -10.41 4.16 -16.63
N PRO A 114 -11.74 4.00 -16.84
CA PRO A 114 -12.72 4.54 -15.89
C PRO A 114 -12.58 3.96 -14.49
N ARG A 115 -12.45 2.64 -14.35
CA ARG A 115 -12.27 2.02 -13.02
C ARG A 115 -10.91 2.34 -12.44
N ALA A 116 -9.85 2.40 -13.26
CA ALA A 116 -8.54 2.82 -12.79
C ALA A 116 -8.58 4.22 -12.16
N ILE A 117 -9.24 5.18 -12.82
CA ILE A 117 -9.40 6.55 -12.32
C ILE A 117 -10.11 6.55 -10.96
N GLU A 118 -11.18 5.78 -10.79
CA GLU A 118 -11.88 5.68 -9.49
C GLU A 118 -10.97 5.12 -8.40
N MET A 119 -10.20 4.06 -8.70
CA MET A 119 -9.27 3.46 -7.75
C MET A 119 -8.14 4.43 -7.39
N LEU A 120 -7.56 5.13 -8.36
CA LEU A 120 -6.52 6.16 -8.14
C LEU A 120 -7.03 7.31 -7.27
N GLN A 121 -8.25 7.81 -7.51
CA GLN A 121 -8.84 8.85 -6.69
C GLN A 121 -9.06 8.38 -5.25
N THR A 122 -9.51 7.14 -5.06
CA THR A 122 -9.70 6.58 -3.72
C THR A 122 -8.37 6.35 -3.02
N ALA A 123 -7.38 5.81 -3.73
CA ALA A 123 -6.01 5.64 -3.22
C ALA A 123 -5.42 6.98 -2.75
N GLN A 124 -5.61 8.05 -3.53
CA GLN A 124 -5.14 9.38 -3.18
C GLN A 124 -5.80 9.91 -1.90
N ARG A 125 -7.13 9.78 -1.77
CA ARG A 125 -7.85 10.18 -0.54
C ARG A 125 -7.35 9.44 0.69
N GLU A 126 -7.14 8.12 0.58
CA GLU A 126 -6.61 7.31 1.69
C GLU A 126 -5.18 7.73 2.05
N ALA A 127 -4.33 8.00 1.05
CA ALA A 127 -2.97 8.45 1.28
C ALA A 127 -2.94 9.82 1.97
N GLU A 128 -3.75 10.76 1.52
CA GLU A 128 -3.87 12.10 2.10
C GLU A 128 -4.30 12.05 3.58
N ALA A 129 -5.22 11.15 3.91
CA ALA A 129 -5.73 10.93 5.27
C ALA A 129 -4.74 10.20 6.20
N ALA A 130 -3.69 9.58 5.66
CA ALA A 130 -2.68 8.89 6.47
C ALA A 130 -1.77 9.84 7.25
N GLU A 131 -1.15 9.34 8.32
CA GLU A 131 -0.07 10.06 9.00
C GLU A 131 1.11 10.30 8.05
N ASP A 132 1.88 11.36 8.30
CA ASP A 132 3.07 11.68 7.51
C ASP A 132 4.20 10.69 7.81
N THR A 133 4.16 9.57 7.09
CA THR A 133 5.15 8.49 7.12
C THR A 133 5.88 8.39 5.77
N PRO A 134 7.08 7.77 5.72
CA PRO A 134 7.73 7.49 4.44
C PRO A 134 6.84 6.69 3.48
N ALA A 135 6.00 5.78 4.00
CA ALA A 135 5.06 5.00 3.21
C ALA A 135 4.00 5.87 2.52
N LYS A 136 3.42 6.86 3.23
CA LYS A 136 2.49 7.84 2.64
C LYS A 136 3.13 8.63 1.51
N VAL A 137 4.33 9.18 1.74
CA VAL A 137 5.05 9.98 0.74
C VAL A 137 5.26 9.17 -0.53
N ARG A 138 5.70 7.92 -0.38
CA ARG A 138 5.92 7.02 -1.51
C ARG A 138 4.62 6.72 -2.25
N ALA A 139 3.55 6.36 -1.55
CA ALA A 139 2.23 6.12 -2.16
C ALA A 139 1.78 7.33 -3.00
N LEU A 140 1.93 8.56 -2.48
CA LEU A 140 1.60 9.79 -3.20
C LEU A 140 2.50 10.01 -4.43
N ILE A 141 3.79 9.70 -4.37
CA ILE A 141 4.69 9.74 -5.54
C ILE A 141 4.23 8.76 -6.62
N GLY A 142 3.90 7.51 -6.26
CA GLY A 142 3.40 6.52 -7.22
C GLY A 142 2.08 6.94 -7.88
N ILE A 143 1.17 7.49 -7.08
CA ILE A 143 -0.11 8.06 -7.56
C ILE A 143 0.15 9.24 -8.50
N ALA A 144 1.04 10.17 -8.13
CA ALA A 144 1.42 11.31 -8.97
C ALA A 144 2.03 10.86 -10.29
N ASN A 145 2.93 9.87 -10.27
CA ASN A 145 3.53 9.26 -11.46
C ASN A 145 2.47 8.71 -12.41
N THR A 146 1.47 8.06 -11.84
CA THR A 146 0.40 7.45 -12.63
C THR A 146 -0.53 8.50 -13.23
N TRP A 147 -0.94 9.51 -12.45
CA TRP A 147 -1.69 10.65 -12.97
C TRP A 147 -0.92 11.40 -14.05
N ALA A 148 0.36 11.72 -13.83
CA ALA A 148 1.19 12.47 -14.77
C ALA A 148 1.25 11.83 -16.17
N GLY A 149 1.05 10.51 -16.27
CA GLY A 149 0.98 9.81 -17.56
C GLY A 149 -0.23 10.18 -18.42
N PHE A 150 -1.30 10.74 -17.84
CA PHE A 150 -2.54 11.00 -18.60
C PHE A 150 -3.44 12.16 -18.09
N ASP A 151 -3.12 12.75 -16.95
CA ASP A 151 -3.77 13.90 -16.32
C ASP A 151 -2.73 14.66 -15.48
N ALA A 152 -2.04 15.61 -16.13
CA ALA A 152 -0.96 16.37 -15.51
C ALA A 152 -1.43 17.24 -14.33
N LEU A 153 -2.69 17.73 -14.35
CA LEU A 153 -3.22 18.56 -13.27
C LEU A 153 -3.28 17.76 -11.97
N ARG A 154 -3.89 16.57 -12.00
CA ARG A 154 -3.93 15.66 -10.85
C ARG A 154 -2.55 15.14 -10.47
N GLY A 155 -1.67 14.96 -11.45
CA GLY A 155 -0.27 14.60 -11.20
C GLY A 155 0.46 15.67 -10.39
N PHE A 156 0.25 16.95 -10.71
CA PHE A 156 0.80 18.06 -9.93
C PHE A 156 0.21 18.15 -8.52
N GLU A 157 -1.11 18.01 -8.38
CA GLU A 157 -1.77 18.02 -7.06
C GLU A 157 -1.18 16.93 -6.15
N ALA A 158 -1.08 15.69 -6.66
CA ALA A 158 -0.54 14.57 -5.90
C ALA A 158 0.94 14.75 -5.54
N ILE A 159 1.79 15.25 -6.45
CA ILE A 159 3.23 15.44 -6.16
C ILE A 159 3.48 16.58 -5.17
N GLU A 160 2.69 17.66 -5.23
CA GLU A 160 2.75 18.76 -4.28
C GLU A 160 2.42 18.28 -2.86
N ILE A 161 1.40 17.43 -2.73
CA ILE A 161 1.05 16.80 -1.45
C ILE A 161 2.14 15.84 -0.99
N ALA A 162 2.74 15.06 -1.89
CA ALA A 162 3.86 14.17 -1.57
C ALA A 162 5.06 14.95 -1.01
N VAL A 163 5.46 16.04 -1.66
CA VAL A 163 6.57 16.90 -1.22
C VAL A 163 6.25 17.56 0.12
N LYS A 164 5.01 18.02 0.32
CA LYS A 164 4.57 18.57 1.61
C LYS A 164 4.70 17.52 2.72
N ALA A 165 4.19 16.30 2.51
CA ALA A 165 4.30 15.22 3.48
C ALA A 165 5.78 14.84 3.74
N ALA A 166 6.63 14.80 2.71
CA ALA A 166 8.06 14.53 2.84
C ALA A 166 8.76 15.57 3.73
N ASN A 167 8.39 16.85 3.58
CA ASN A 167 8.92 17.93 4.40
C ASN A 167 8.45 17.89 5.86
N GLN A 168 7.36 17.16 6.15
CA GLN A 168 6.74 17.03 7.48
C GLN A 168 7.14 15.74 8.21
N LEU A 169 7.96 14.88 7.59
CA LEU A 169 8.45 13.66 8.22
C LEU A 169 9.21 13.98 9.53
N LYS A 170 8.87 13.26 10.60
CA LYS A 170 9.52 13.40 11.92
C LYS A 170 11.02 13.05 11.89
N GLU A 171 11.39 12.09 11.04
CA GLU A 171 12.77 11.65 10.83
C GLU A 171 13.19 11.81 9.37
N PRO A 172 13.49 13.03 8.89
CA PRO A 172 13.76 13.28 7.47
C PRO A 172 14.98 12.51 6.94
N ARG A 173 15.89 12.07 7.82
CA ARG A 173 17.11 11.34 7.41
C ARG A 173 16.84 9.90 6.99
N THR A 174 15.70 9.33 7.38
CA THR A 174 15.29 7.98 6.97
C THR A 174 14.49 7.99 5.68
N PHE A 175 14.17 9.18 5.16
CA PHE A 175 13.55 9.34 3.87
C PHE A 175 14.56 9.07 2.76
N ASP A 176 14.48 7.86 2.22
CA ASP A 176 15.00 7.51 0.92
C ASP A 176 13.88 7.63 -0.11
N GLN A 177 14.06 8.55 -1.06
CA GLN A 177 13.11 8.84 -2.13
C GLN A 177 12.99 7.69 -3.16
N ASP A 178 13.98 6.79 -3.19
CA ASP A 178 14.11 5.70 -4.15
C ASP A 178 13.92 4.32 -3.47
N ASP A 179 13.71 4.28 -2.15
CA ASP A 179 13.37 3.04 -1.43
C ASP A 179 11.95 2.60 -1.75
N ALA A 180 11.86 1.63 -2.66
CA ALA A 180 10.62 1.11 -3.17
C ALA A 180 9.88 0.15 -2.21
N ARG A 181 10.44 -0.13 -1.02
CA ARG A 181 9.90 -1.14 -0.12
C ARG A 181 8.78 -0.59 0.77
N VAL A 182 7.75 -1.40 0.93
CA VAL A 182 6.70 -1.25 1.93
C VAL A 182 6.77 -2.48 2.82
N VAL A 183 7.06 -2.26 4.10
CA VAL A 183 7.16 -3.32 5.11
C VAL A 183 5.93 -3.27 5.98
N ARG A 184 5.24 -4.40 6.10
CA ARG A 184 4.14 -4.61 7.03
C ARG A 184 4.56 -5.65 8.05
N SER A 185 4.32 -5.37 9.32
CA SER A 185 4.45 -6.36 10.40
C SER A 185 3.12 -6.58 11.12
N PHE A 186 2.86 -7.83 11.45
CA PHE A 186 1.89 -8.25 12.43
C PHE A 186 2.67 -8.84 13.58
N GLU A 187 2.60 -8.20 14.74
CA GLU A 187 3.26 -8.63 15.96
C GLU A 187 2.19 -8.91 17.00
N SER A 188 2.22 -10.09 17.57
CA SER A 188 1.44 -10.45 18.72
C SER A 188 2.35 -11.08 19.77
N LYS A 189 1.82 -11.28 20.98
CA LYS A 189 2.47 -12.07 22.05
C LYS A 189 2.76 -13.53 21.63
N PHE A 190 2.28 -13.98 20.47
CA PHE A 190 2.37 -15.35 19.99
C PHE A 190 3.26 -15.51 18.75
N GLY A 191 3.75 -14.41 18.19
CA GLY A 191 4.63 -14.44 17.03
C GLY A 191 4.65 -13.14 16.26
N SER A 192 5.57 -13.08 15.31
CA SER A 192 5.68 -11.97 14.36
C SER A 192 5.59 -12.50 12.94
N ARG A 193 4.80 -11.83 12.11
CA ARG A 193 4.73 -12.03 10.66
C ARG A 193 5.13 -10.72 10.00
N THR A 194 6.05 -10.79 9.05
CA THR A 194 6.47 -9.61 8.28
C THR A 194 6.32 -9.89 6.80
N ASN A 195 5.67 -8.99 6.09
CA ASN A 195 5.60 -9.01 4.64
C ASN A 195 6.31 -7.76 4.12
N THR A 196 7.17 -7.95 3.11
CA THR A 196 7.82 -6.85 2.40
C THR A 196 7.35 -6.90 0.97
N SER A 197 6.74 -5.81 0.52
CA SER A 197 6.33 -5.62 -0.86
C SER A 197 7.16 -4.50 -1.47
N THR A 198 7.37 -4.57 -2.78
CA THR A 198 8.00 -3.48 -3.53
C THR A 198 6.92 -2.82 -4.37
N VAL A 199 6.90 -1.51 -4.38
CA VAL A 199 5.97 -0.76 -5.21
C VAL A 199 6.70 -0.30 -6.47
N PRO A 200 6.20 -0.65 -7.67
CA PRO A 200 6.75 -0.12 -8.90
C PRO A 200 6.58 1.40 -8.98
N ASP A 201 7.53 2.09 -9.59
CA ASP A 201 7.45 3.50 -9.96
C ASP A 201 7.52 4.52 -8.79
N PHE A 202 8.26 4.24 -7.73
CA PHE A 202 8.59 5.23 -6.69
C PHE A 202 9.87 6.01 -7.04
N GLU A 203 9.77 6.85 -8.06
CA GLU A 203 10.85 7.75 -8.47
C GLU A 203 10.32 9.18 -8.53
N LEU A 204 10.62 9.98 -7.50
CA LEU A 204 10.25 11.40 -7.43
C LEU A 204 10.78 12.18 -8.65
N GLY A 205 12.02 11.91 -9.05
CA GLY A 205 12.64 12.55 -10.23
C GLY A 205 11.86 12.24 -11.52
N ARG A 206 11.38 11.01 -11.69
CA ARG A 206 10.58 10.62 -12.85
C ARG A 206 9.24 11.36 -12.89
N SER A 207 8.57 11.53 -11.75
CA SER A 207 7.32 12.31 -11.67
C SER A 207 7.54 13.72 -12.19
N LEU A 208 8.57 14.37 -11.65
CA LEU A 208 8.91 15.74 -11.97
C LEU A 208 9.30 15.90 -13.44
N VAL A 209 10.03 14.94 -14.02
CA VAL A 209 10.38 14.97 -15.46
C VAL A 209 9.17 14.81 -16.36
N ILE A 210 8.23 13.91 -16.02
CA ILE A 210 7.00 13.75 -16.81
C ILE A 210 6.17 15.03 -16.72
N LEU A 211 5.97 15.56 -15.51
CA LEU A 211 5.20 16.77 -15.27
C LEU A 211 5.84 18.02 -15.88
N ALA A 212 7.18 18.10 -15.89
CA ALA A 212 7.93 19.20 -16.49
C ALA A 212 7.72 19.32 -18.01
N ARG A 213 7.30 18.24 -18.68
CA ARG A 213 6.90 18.31 -20.11
C ARG A 213 5.60 19.09 -20.31
N HIS A 214 4.76 19.16 -19.28
CA HIS A 214 3.51 19.92 -19.28
C HIS A 214 3.72 21.34 -18.73
N ASP A 215 4.46 21.48 -17.63
CA ASP A 215 4.80 22.76 -17.01
C ASP A 215 6.13 22.65 -16.25
N PHE A 216 7.21 23.09 -16.91
CA PHE A 216 8.56 23.01 -16.35
C PHE A 216 8.71 23.90 -15.11
N GLU A 217 8.17 25.12 -15.13
CA GLU A 217 8.30 26.07 -14.03
C GLU A 217 7.58 25.56 -12.78
N ARG A 218 6.38 24.99 -12.94
CA ARG A 218 5.68 24.37 -11.81
C ARG A 218 6.46 23.18 -11.26
N ALA A 219 6.99 22.29 -12.11
CA ALA A 219 7.79 21.16 -11.66
C ALA A 219 9.09 21.60 -10.94
N LEU A 220 9.76 22.64 -11.45
CA LEU A 220 10.92 23.24 -10.82
C LEU A 220 10.58 23.83 -9.44
N ASN A 221 9.48 24.58 -9.35
CA ASN A 221 9.00 25.14 -8.08
C ASN A 221 8.72 24.04 -7.05
N VAL A 222 8.02 22.96 -7.44
CA VAL A 222 7.79 21.80 -6.57
C VAL A 222 9.11 21.24 -6.04
N ALA A 223 10.08 20.96 -6.93
CA ALA A 223 11.39 20.45 -6.54
C ALA A 223 12.14 21.39 -5.59
N GLN A 224 12.01 22.71 -5.78
CA GLN A 224 12.66 23.71 -4.93
C GLN A 224 12.08 23.76 -3.50
N THR A 225 10.82 23.37 -3.30
CA THR A 225 10.20 23.35 -1.96
C THR A 225 10.65 22.18 -1.08
N LEU A 226 11.35 21.17 -1.62
CA LEU A 226 11.90 20.08 -0.83
C LEU A 226 12.90 20.59 0.22
N THR A 227 12.70 20.24 1.48
CA THR A 227 13.61 20.61 2.59
C THR A 227 14.73 19.59 2.78
N HIS A 228 14.49 18.33 2.40
CA HIS A 228 15.51 17.28 2.42
C HIS A 228 16.55 17.53 1.31
N LYS A 229 17.77 17.96 1.70
CA LYS A 229 18.80 18.42 0.76
C LYS A 229 19.19 17.38 -0.30
N PRO A 230 19.46 16.10 0.03
CA PRO A 230 19.77 15.08 -0.98
C PRO A 230 18.64 14.93 -2.00
N ALA A 231 17.39 14.87 -1.54
CA ALA A 231 16.21 14.73 -2.43
C ALA A 231 16.03 15.94 -3.33
N LYS A 232 16.18 17.15 -2.78
CA LYS A 232 16.14 18.39 -3.55
C LYS A 232 17.19 18.40 -4.66
N VAL A 233 18.44 18.07 -4.33
CA VAL A 233 19.54 18.06 -5.31
C VAL A 233 19.28 17.02 -6.39
N ALA A 234 18.90 15.80 -6.02
CA ALA A 234 18.58 14.74 -6.97
C ALA A 234 17.43 15.13 -7.91
N ALA A 235 16.35 15.70 -7.38
CA ALA A 235 15.21 16.17 -8.16
C ALA A 235 15.61 17.27 -9.16
N LEU A 236 16.38 18.28 -8.70
CA LEU A 236 16.83 19.38 -9.55
C LEU A 236 17.80 18.92 -10.65
N LEU A 237 18.74 18.01 -10.33
CA LEU A 237 19.65 17.43 -11.33
C LEU A 237 18.84 16.68 -12.40
N THR A 238 17.92 15.83 -11.97
CA THR A 238 17.08 15.03 -12.88
C THR A 238 16.23 15.91 -13.81
N LEU A 239 15.67 17.00 -13.29
CA LEU A 239 14.93 17.99 -14.10
C LEU A 239 15.83 18.66 -15.15
N ASN A 240 17.01 19.15 -14.76
CA ASN A 240 17.93 19.82 -15.67
C ASN A 240 18.45 18.87 -16.77
N GLU A 241 18.82 17.63 -16.40
CA GLU A 241 19.23 16.61 -17.38
C GLU A 241 18.14 16.33 -18.42
N SER A 242 16.87 16.35 -18.02
CA SER A 242 15.76 16.09 -18.94
C SER A 242 15.60 17.17 -20.01
N VAL A 243 15.94 18.43 -19.69
CA VAL A 243 15.91 19.56 -20.62
C VAL A 243 17.10 19.48 -21.58
N LEU A 244 18.30 19.19 -21.05
CA LEU A 244 19.52 19.08 -21.87
C LEU A 244 19.43 17.97 -22.91
N LYS A 245 18.93 16.78 -22.53
CA LYS A 245 18.69 15.66 -23.47
C LYS A 245 17.66 15.98 -24.56
N LYS A 246 16.79 16.97 -24.33
CA LYS A 246 15.82 17.44 -25.33
C LYS A 246 16.44 18.43 -26.31
N SER A 247 17.43 19.23 -25.89
CA SER A 247 18.13 20.19 -26.76
C SER A 247 19.15 19.56 -27.72
N GLU A 248 19.55 18.30 -27.48
CA GLU A 248 20.49 17.56 -28.33
C GLU A 248 19.82 16.78 -29.49
N LYS A 249 18.49 16.80 -29.57
CA LYS A 249 17.70 16.15 -30.64
C LYS A 249 17.03 17.19 -31.54
#